data_AF-A0A1J8QYK5-F1
#
_entry.id   AF-A0A1J8QYK5-F1
#
_cell.length_a   1.000
_cell.length_b   1.000
_cell.length_c   1.000
_cell.angle_alpha   90.00
_cell.angle_beta   90.00
_cell.angle_gamma   90.00
#
_symmetry.space_group_name_H-M   'P 1'
#
loop_
_entity.id
_entity.type
_entity.pdbx_description
1 polymer ?
#
loop_
_entity_poly.entity_id
_entity_poly.type
_entity_poly.pdbx_seq_one_letter_code
_entity_poly.pdbx_strand_id
1 'polypeptide(L)'
;MPTVTRLLSQNLIQFDSGQLSAHIIAESNLIGERDPLRIVLERNEGRALGLAGAYSPTGELAMLAVADASTIIIIEFELKNNKGNEHDDDDD
;
A
#
# COMPACT_ATOMS: atom_id res chain seq x y z
N MET A 1 -8.75 7.07 7.40
CA MET A 1 -8.25 8.37 6.89
C MET A 1 -8.31 8.36 5.37
N PRO A 2 -9.10 9.22 4.70
CA PRO A 2 -9.20 9.23 3.25
C PRO A 2 -8.07 10.02 2.54
N THR A 3 -7.28 10.82 3.27
CA THR A 3 -6.39 11.82 2.68
C THR A 3 -5.14 11.22 2.02
N VAL A 4 -4.54 10.19 2.61
CA VAL A 4 -3.32 9.54 2.07
C VAL A 4 -3.64 8.71 0.85
N THR A 5 -4.68 7.86 0.93
CA THR A 5 -5.23 7.12 -0.20
C THR A 5 -5.59 8.07 -1.34
N ARG A 6 -6.21 9.22 -1.04
CA ARG A 6 -6.58 10.25 -2.02
C ARG A 6 -5.37 10.97 -2.66
N LEU A 7 -4.28 11.21 -1.93
CA LEU A 7 -3.08 11.85 -2.48
C LEU A 7 -2.27 10.92 -3.38
N LEU A 8 -2.11 9.66 -2.98
CA LEU A 8 -1.47 8.64 -3.83
C LEU A 8 -2.30 8.37 -5.07
N SER A 9 -3.62 8.20 -4.91
CA SER A 9 -4.50 8.07 -6.06
C SER A 9 -4.47 9.34 -6.92
N GLN A 10 -4.38 10.57 -6.41
CA GLN A 10 -4.20 11.75 -7.28
C GLN A 10 -2.88 11.76 -8.07
N ASN A 11 -1.78 11.24 -7.51
CA ASN A 11 -0.50 11.14 -8.21
C ASN A 11 -0.39 9.90 -9.12
N LEU A 12 -1.10 8.82 -8.80
CA LEU A 12 -1.19 7.56 -9.55
C LEU A 12 -2.42 7.49 -10.49
N ILE A 13 -3.36 8.45 -10.45
CA ILE A 13 -4.56 8.53 -11.31
C ILE A 13 -4.38 9.60 -12.40
N GLN A 14 -3.25 10.31 -12.44
CA GLN A 14 -2.81 10.94 -13.69
C GLN A 14 -2.29 9.88 -14.72
N PHE A 15 -2.86 8.68 -14.68
CA PHE A 15 -2.73 7.60 -15.65
C PHE A 15 -3.83 7.75 -16.70
N ASP A 16 -3.50 8.46 -17.77
CA ASP A 16 -4.28 8.40 -18.99
C ASP A 16 -3.80 7.22 -19.87
N SER A 17 -4.72 6.63 -20.62
CA SER A 17 -4.53 5.72 -21.76
C SER A 17 -4.30 4.21 -21.54
N GLY A 18 -5.24 3.53 -20.86
CA GLY A 18 -5.70 2.17 -21.24
C GLY A 18 -4.73 0.98 -21.28
N GLN A 19 -3.45 1.11 -20.91
CA GLN A 19 -2.43 0.06 -21.02
C GLN A 19 -1.87 -0.46 -19.70
N LEU A 20 -2.19 0.18 -18.57
CA LEU A 20 -1.69 -0.20 -17.26
C LEU A 20 -2.76 -0.83 -16.37
N SER A 21 -2.48 -2.04 -15.88
CA SER A 21 -3.34 -2.76 -14.94
C SER A 21 -2.98 -2.42 -13.50
N ALA A 22 -3.94 -1.89 -12.73
CA ALA A 22 -3.76 -1.65 -11.30
C ALA A 22 -4.38 -2.79 -10.48
N HIS A 23 -3.64 -3.31 -9.51
CA HIS A 23 -4.10 -4.30 -8.53
C HIS A 23 -3.91 -3.73 -7.13
N ILE A 24 -4.98 -3.73 -6.32
CA ILE A 24 -4.95 -3.23 -4.95
C ILE A 24 -5.11 -4.42 -4.01
N ILE A 25 -4.16 -4.60 -3.10
CA ILE A 25 -4.10 -5.68 -2.13
C ILE A 25 -4.21 -5.05 -0.73
N ALA A 26 -5.25 -5.40 0.01
CA ALA A 26 -5.31 -5.07 1.43
C ALA A 26 -4.33 -5.95 2.21
N GLU A 27 -3.74 -5.45 3.29
CA GLU A 27 -2.80 -6.20 4.14
C GLU A 27 -3.37 -7.53 4.61
N SER A 28 -4.65 -7.59 4.97
CA SER A 28 -5.35 -8.82 5.35
C SER A 28 -5.26 -9.93 4.30
N ASN A 29 -5.14 -9.54 3.02
CA ASN A 29 -5.11 -10.45 1.89
C ASN A 29 -3.70 -10.72 1.36
N LEU A 30 -2.66 -10.09 1.92
CA LEU A 30 -1.30 -10.19 1.40
C LEU A 30 -0.79 -11.63 1.28
N ILE A 31 -1.23 -12.50 2.20
CA ILE A 31 -0.86 -13.93 2.22
C ILE A 31 -1.62 -14.71 1.13
N GLY A 32 -2.87 -14.35 0.85
CA GLY A 32 -3.70 -15.00 -0.17
C GLY A 32 -3.44 -14.49 -1.59
N GLU A 33 -3.02 -13.24 -1.72
CA GLU A 33 -2.77 -12.56 -3.00
C GLU A 33 -1.27 -12.39 -3.26
N ARG A 34 -0.45 -13.37 -2.85
CA ARG A 34 1.00 -13.35 -3.11
C ARG A 34 1.32 -13.50 -4.60
N ASP A 35 0.47 -14.20 -5.34
CA ASP A 35 0.73 -14.52 -6.74
C ASP A 35 0.82 -13.28 -7.64
N PRO A 36 -0.09 -12.29 -7.58
CA PRO A 36 0.06 -11.03 -8.31
C PRO A 36 1.41 -10.33 -8.07
N LEU A 37 1.81 -10.19 -6.79
CA LEU A 37 3.08 -9.55 -6.44
C LEU A 37 4.28 -10.34 -6.94
N ARG A 38 4.24 -11.65 -6.75
CA ARG A 38 5.26 -12.57 -7.24
C ARG A 38 5.41 -12.50 -8.75
N ILE A 39 4.32 -12.51 -9.51
CA ILE A 39 4.32 -12.43 -10.97
C ILE A 39 4.99 -11.14 -11.44
N VAL A 40 4.68 -10.00 -10.82
CA VAL A 40 5.32 -8.72 -11.17
C VAL A 40 6.81 -8.74 -10.84
N LEU A 41 7.21 -9.30 -9.70
CA LEU A 41 8.62 -9.41 -9.32
C LEU A 41 9.40 -10.34 -10.26
N GLU A 42 8.89 -11.54 -10.54
CA GLU A 42 9.52 -12.53 -11.42
C GLU A 42 9.61 -12.04 -12.86
N ARG A 43 8.55 -11.41 -13.39
CA ARG A 43 8.55 -10.84 -14.75
C ARG A 43 9.59 -9.73 -14.93
N ASN A 44 9.99 -9.09 -13.84
CA ASN A 44 10.92 -7.95 -13.87
C ASN A 44 12.24 -8.23 -13.16
N GLU A 45 12.59 -9.50 -12.98
CA GLU A 45 13.89 -9.86 -12.47
C GLU A 45 15.00 -9.24 -13.35
N GLY A 46 15.93 -8.51 -12.72
CA GLY A 46 16.98 -7.77 -13.43
C GLY A 46 16.54 -6.48 -14.14
N ARG A 47 15.29 -6.05 -13.98
CA ARG A 47 14.76 -4.77 -14.52
C ARG A 47 14.46 -3.79 -13.39
N ALA A 48 14.52 -2.49 -13.71
CA ALA A 48 14.15 -1.45 -12.76
C ALA A 48 12.64 -1.48 -12.51
N LEU A 49 12.26 -1.58 -11.23
CA LEU A 49 10.88 -1.45 -10.76
C LEU A 49 10.69 -0.08 -10.10
N GLY A 50 9.54 0.52 -10.32
CA GLY A 50 9.09 1.68 -9.56
C GLY A 50 8.66 1.25 -8.17
N LEU A 51 9.21 1.88 -7.14
CA LEU A 51 8.84 1.66 -5.74
C LEU A 51 8.44 2.99 -5.12
N ALA A 52 7.24 3.06 -4.56
CA ALA A 52 6.77 4.23 -3.82
C ALA A 52 6.12 3.79 -2.52
N GLY A 53 6.46 4.47 -1.42
CA GLY A 53 5.87 4.21 -0.11
C GLY A 53 5.22 5.48 0.42
N ALA A 54 4.13 5.32 1.17
CA ALA A 54 3.56 6.40 1.94
C ALA A 54 3.44 5.99 3.40
N TYR A 55 3.79 6.94 4.27
CA TYR A 55 3.74 6.77 5.71
C TYR A 55 2.54 7.50 6.27
N SER A 56 1.99 6.97 7.35
CA SER A 56 0.99 7.62 8.16
C SER A 56 1.58 8.84 8.90
N PRO A 57 0.74 9.70 9.48
CA PRO A 57 1.22 10.75 10.40
C PRO A 57 1.95 10.21 11.63
N THR A 58 1.72 8.95 12.00
CA THR A 58 2.41 8.26 13.12
C THR A 58 3.78 7.67 12.70
N GLY A 59 4.15 7.76 11.42
CA GLY A 59 5.42 7.25 10.89
C GLY A 59 5.38 5.77 10.48
N GLU A 60 4.22 5.12 10.57
CA GLU A 60 4.04 3.73 10.14
C GLU A 60 3.82 3.67 8.63
N LEU A 61 4.28 2.59 7.99
CA LEU A 61 4.03 2.40 6.56
C LEU A 61 2.53 2.16 6.35
N ALA A 62 1.88 3.06 5.62
CA ALA A 62 0.45 2.99 5.34
C ALA A 62 0.16 2.39 3.96
N MET A 63 1.10 2.55 3.01
CA MET A 63 0.95 2.04 1.66
C MET A 63 2.30 1.77 1.01
N LEU A 64 2.37 0.71 0.20
CA LEU A 64 3.50 0.42 -0.69
C LEU A 64 2.98 0.16 -2.10
N ALA A 65 3.49 0.90 -3.09
CA ALA A 65 3.22 0.67 -4.50
C ALA A 65 4.46 0.13 -5.20
N VAL A 66 4.28 -0.96 -5.94
CA VAL A 66 5.29 -1.59 -6.80
C VAL A 66 4.78 -1.53 -8.23
N ALA A 67 5.57 -0.96 -9.14
CA ALA A 67 5.17 -0.71 -10.52
C ALA A 67 6.20 -1.22 -11.51
N ASP A 68 5.73 -1.80 -12.61
CA ASP A 68 6.52 -2.01 -13.82
C ASP A 68 5.90 -1.29 -15.02
N ALA A 69 6.36 -1.61 -16.23
CA ALA A 69 5.91 -0.97 -17.47
C ALA A 69 4.41 -1.16 -17.79
N SER A 70 3.73 -2.15 -17.23
CA SER A 70 2.34 -2.48 -17.57
C SER A 70 1.44 -2.78 -16.36
N THR A 71 1.99 -2.80 -15.15
CA THR A 71 1.26 -3.21 -13.94
C THR A 71 1.71 -2.41 -12.73
N ILE A 72 0.74 -1.99 -11.92
CA ILE A 72 0.97 -1.40 -10.60
C ILE A 72 0.26 -2.27 -9.57
N ILE A 73 0.99 -2.63 -8.51
CA ILE A 73 0.46 -3.30 -7.33
C ILE A 73 0.53 -2.32 -6.17
N ILE A 74 -0.61 -2.04 -5.56
CA ILE A 74 -0.73 -1.17 -4.39
C ILE A 74 -1.10 -2.05 -3.20
N ILE A 75 -0.28 -2.00 -2.16
CA ILE A 75 -0.49 -2.69 -0.90
C ILE A 75 -0.91 -1.64 0.12
N GLU A 76 -2.10 -1.80 0.70
CA GLU A 76 -2.60 -0.94 1.77
C GLU A 76 -2.43 -1.62 3.12
N PHE A 77 -1.72 -0.97 4.04
CA PHE A 77 -1.51 -1.46 5.39
C PHE A 77 -2.57 -0.93 6.34
N GLU A 78 -3.07 -1.80 7.22
CA GLU A 78 -3.99 -1.42 8.27
C GLU A 78 -3.25 -0.56 9.29
N LEU A 79 -3.72 0.68 9.45
CA LEU A 79 -3.25 1.54 10.51
C LEU A 79 -3.74 0.95 11.83
N LYS A 80 -2.81 0.51 12.68
CA LYS A 80 -3.13 0.16 14.05
C LYS A 80 -3.63 1.44 14.72
N ASN A 81 -4.94 1.55 14.89
CA ASN A 81 -5.50 2.50 15.83
C ASN A 81 -4.94 2.11 17.20
N ASN A 82 -3.95 2.86 17.67
CA ASN A 82 -3.47 2.75 19.03
C ASN A 82 -4.66 3.02 19.94
N LYS A 83 -5.30 1.96 20.45
CA LYS A 83 -6.27 2.05 21.54
C LYS A 83 -5.49 2.65 22.70
N GLY A 84 -5.75 3.93 22.99
CA GLY A 84 -5.13 4.63 24.10
C GLY A 84 -5.32 3.83 25.39
N ASN A 85 -4.27 3.85 26.22
CA ASN A 85 -4.26 3.36 27.58
C ASN A 85 -5.61 3.60 28.27
N GLU A 86 -6.34 2.53 28.60
CA GLU A 86 -7.09 2.52 29.85
C GLU A 86 -6.03 2.53 30.95
N HIS A 87 -5.72 3.73 31.44
CA HIS A 87 -5.10 3.90 32.74
C HIS A 87 -6.21 3.56 33.73
N ASP A 88 -6.17 2.33 34.26
CA ASP A 88 -6.91 2.01 35.47
C ASP A 88 -6.29 2.87 36.58
N ASP A 89 -6.87 4.06 36.76
CA ASP A 89 -6.76 4.79 38.02
C ASP A 89 -7.53 3.96 39.07
N ASP A 90 -6.86 2.97 39.64
CA ASP A 90 -7.25 2.37 40.91
C ASP A 90 -7.01 3.43 42.01
N ASP A 91 -7.98 4.34 42.15
CA ASP A 91 -8.14 5.20 43.32
C ASP A 91 -8.79 4.39 44.47
N ASP A 92 -8.02 4.28 45.57
CA ASP A 92 -8.36 4.00 46.99
C ASP A 92 -8.99 2.66 47.42
#